data_AF-A0A932GT61-F1
#
_entry.id   AF-A0A932GT61-F1
#
_cell.length_a   1.000
_cell.length_b   1.000
_cell.length_c   1.000
_cell.angle_alpha   90.00
_cell.angle_beta   90.00
_cell.angle_gamma   90.00
#
_symmetry.space_group_name_H-M   'P 1'
#
loop_
_entity.id
_entity.type
_entity.pdbx_description
1 polymer ?
#
loop_
_entity_poly.entity_id
_entity_poly.type
_entity_poly.pdbx_seq_one_letter_code
_entity_poly.pdbx_strand_id
1 'polypeptide(L)'
;MTLATAHTPNFRGWRSSFYSYGRLIRGADGTVVANKESSDCTEAEKKKIKEVNPFFFVFKADWLWGNIKKIGCENKQKEYYLGDLIAMALAQGEKLAAFPVPLETALGINTQEHLRRIEKVLTR
;
A
#
# COMPACT_ATOMS: atom_id res chain seq x y z
N MET A 1 11.99 -2.20 9.67
CA MET A 1 10.70 -2.75 9.21
C MET A 1 10.68 -2.77 7.70
N THR A 2 9.80 -3.56 7.09
CA THR A 2 9.73 -3.71 5.64
C THR A 2 8.29 -3.60 5.19
N LEU A 3 8.02 -2.91 4.09
CA LEU A 3 6.79 -3.09 3.33
C LEU A 3 7.11 -3.65 1.95
N ALA A 4 6.24 -4.51 1.42
CA ALA A 4 6.30 -4.84 0.01
C ALA A 4 5.77 -3.67 -0.82
N THR A 5 6.27 -3.49 -2.04
CA THR A 5 5.75 -2.50 -2.99
C THR A 5 5.57 -3.15 -4.34
N ALA A 6 4.61 -2.67 -5.12
CA ALA A 6 4.44 -3.12 -6.49
C ALA A 6 4.37 -1.92 -7.42
N HIS A 7 5.02 -2.02 -8.58
CA HIS A 7 5.01 -0.96 -9.57
C HIS A 7 4.19 -1.38 -10.78
N THR A 8 3.12 -0.63 -11.07
CA THR A 8 2.29 -0.88 -12.25
C THR A 8 2.65 0.06 -13.40
N PRO A 9 2.87 -0.42 -14.65
CA PRO A 9 3.16 0.47 -15.77
C PRO A 9 1.99 1.41 -16.11
N ASN A 10 0.75 0.99 -15.84
CA ASN A 10 -0.49 1.72 -16.05
C ASN A 10 -1.65 1.07 -15.27
N PHE A 11 -2.79 1.75 -15.19
CA PHE A 11 -4.00 1.24 -14.52
C PHE A 11 -5.05 0.71 -15.51
N ARG A 12 -4.62 0.04 -16.60
CA ARG A 12 -5.51 -0.48 -17.65
C ARG A 12 -5.60 -2.00 -17.63
N GLY A 13 -6.66 -2.54 -18.21
CA GLY A 13 -6.91 -3.99 -18.23
C GLY A 13 -6.94 -4.54 -16.80
N TRP A 14 -6.34 -5.72 -16.59
CA TRP A 14 -6.30 -6.36 -15.27
C TRP A 14 -5.67 -5.50 -14.17
N ARG A 15 -4.80 -4.55 -14.54
CA ARG A 15 -4.10 -3.65 -13.62
C ARG A 15 -4.99 -2.53 -13.09
N SER A 16 -6.21 -2.35 -13.61
CA SER A 16 -7.12 -1.31 -13.10
C SER A 16 -7.53 -1.56 -11.64
N SER A 17 -7.42 -2.80 -11.14
CA SER A 17 -7.66 -3.14 -9.73
C SER A 17 -6.70 -2.40 -8.79
N PHE A 18 -5.45 -2.14 -9.22
CA PHE A 18 -4.48 -1.37 -8.44
C PHE A 18 -4.84 0.11 -8.29
N TYR A 19 -5.84 0.61 -9.04
CA TYR A 19 -6.28 2.00 -8.85
C TYR A 19 -6.83 2.23 -7.45
N SER A 20 -7.38 1.18 -6.83
CA SER A 20 -7.92 1.16 -5.48
C SER A 20 -6.87 1.06 -4.35
N TYR A 21 -5.58 0.88 -4.68
CA TYR A 21 -4.54 0.61 -3.68
C TYR A 21 -3.94 1.90 -3.12
N GLY A 22 -3.36 1.85 -1.91
CA GLY A 22 -2.57 2.97 -1.39
C GLY A 22 -1.42 3.33 -2.31
N ARG A 23 -1.03 4.61 -2.33
CA ARG A 23 0.12 5.15 -3.06
C ARG A 23 1.31 5.32 -2.12
N LEU A 24 2.47 4.85 -2.57
CA LEU A 24 3.72 5.07 -1.86
C LEU A 24 4.41 6.33 -2.40
N ILE A 25 4.68 7.28 -1.51
CA ILE A 25 5.30 8.55 -1.85
C ILE A 25 6.78 8.46 -1.49
N ARG A 26 7.64 8.76 -2.46
CA ARG A 26 9.10 8.79 -2.27
C ARG A 26 9.62 10.21 -2.21
N GLY A 27 10.63 10.42 -1.35
CA GLY A 27 11.42 11.63 -1.29
C GLY A 27 12.40 11.74 -2.47
N ALA A 28 13.11 12.86 -2.55
CA ALA A 28 14.09 13.11 -3.61
C ALA A 28 15.28 12.12 -3.58
N ASP A 29 15.59 11.57 -2.41
CA ASP A 29 16.61 10.55 -2.18
C ASP A 29 16.11 9.12 -2.43
N GLY A 30 14.86 8.97 -2.87
CA GLY A 30 14.22 7.68 -3.12
C GLY A 30 13.72 6.98 -1.87
N THR A 31 13.85 7.56 -0.67
CA THR A 31 13.28 6.98 0.56
C THR A 31 11.76 7.08 0.57
N VAL A 32 11.08 6.16 1.25
CA VAL A 32 9.63 6.24 1.44
C VAL A 32 9.34 7.29 2.51
N VAL A 33 8.60 8.33 2.13
CA VAL A 33 8.25 9.43 3.04
C VAL A 33 6.81 9.38 3.49
N ALA A 34 5.92 8.70 2.74
CA ALA A 34 4.54 8.49 3.15
C ALA A 34 3.89 7.30 2.43
N ASN A 35 2.91 6.69 3.10
CA ASN A 35 1.89 5.83 2.52
C ASN A 35 0.55 6.56 2.58
N LYS A 36 -0.16 6.68 1.46
CA LYS A 36 -1.46 7.35 1.40
C LYS A 36 -2.51 6.41 0.84
N GLU A 37 -3.60 6.21 1.57
CA GLU A 37 -4.69 5.37 1.11
C GLU A 37 -5.35 5.93 -0.16
N SER A 38 -5.87 5.04 -1.01
CA SER A 38 -6.50 5.40 -2.29
C SER A 38 -7.69 6.36 -2.13
N SER A 39 -8.40 6.27 -1.00
CA SER A 39 -9.50 7.17 -0.62
C SER A 39 -9.02 8.57 -0.24
N ASP A 40 -7.78 8.70 0.20
CA ASP A 40 -7.18 9.95 0.65
C ASP A 40 -6.36 10.62 -0.46
N CYS A 41 -5.92 9.86 -1.46
CA CYS A 41 -5.28 10.40 -2.66
C CYS A 41 -6.22 11.29 -3.48
N THR A 42 -5.66 12.38 -4.02
CA THR A 42 -6.24 13.15 -5.12
C THR A 42 -6.19 12.36 -6.43
N GLU A 43 -7.05 12.67 -7.38
CA GLU A 43 -7.04 12.02 -8.70
C GLU A 43 -5.70 12.22 -9.44
N ALA A 44 -5.02 13.35 -9.23
CA ALA A 44 -3.70 13.59 -9.78
C ALA A 44 -2.65 12.63 -9.20
N GLU A 45 -2.64 12.45 -7.87
CA GLU A 45 -1.76 11.48 -7.19
C GLU A 45 -2.05 10.05 -7.66
N LYS A 46 -3.32 9.65 -7.75
CA LYS A 46 -3.71 8.29 -8.18
C LYS A 46 -3.25 7.98 -9.59
N LYS A 47 -3.28 8.95 -10.50
CA LYS A 47 -2.84 8.79 -11.89
C LYS A 47 -1.32 8.81 -12.04
N LYS A 48 -0.63 9.66 -11.26
CA LYS A 48 0.82 9.89 -11.40
C LYS A 48 1.65 8.83 -10.68
N ILE A 49 1.26 8.44 -9.47
CA ILE A 49 2.03 7.52 -8.63
C ILE A 49 1.64 6.09 -9.01
N LYS A 50 2.62 5.36 -9.54
CA LYS A 50 2.50 3.99 -10.05
C LYS A 50 3.01 2.92 -9.10
N GLU A 51 3.68 3.34 -8.03
CA GLU A 51 4.06 2.45 -6.93
C GLU A 51 2.92 2.38 -5.92
N VAL A 52 2.42 1.17 -5.70
CA VAL A 52 1.29 0.88 -4.85
C VAL A 52 1.70 0.05 -3.64
N ASN A 53 0.94 0.21 -2.55
CA ASN A 53 1.07 -0.57 -1.34
C ASN A 53 0.11 -1.79 -1.39
N PRO A 54 0.62 -3.03 -1.47
CA PRO A 54 -0.18 -4.26 -1.46
C PRO A 54 -0.53 -4.77 -0.05
N PHE A 55 -0.18 -4.02 1.00
CA PHE A 55 -0.42 -4.38 2.41
C PHE A 55 0.34 -5.60 2.95
N PHE A 56 1.53 -5.88 2.41
CA PHE A 56 2.44 -6.85 3.04
C PHE A 56 3.49 -6.13 3.87
N PHE A 57 3.52 -6.41 5.17
CA PHE A 57 4.41 -5.74 6.11
C PHE A 57 5.17 -6.74 6.98
N VAL A 58 6.38 -6.33 7.36
CA VAL A 58 7.19 -6.99 8.37
C VAL A 58 7.60 -5.95 9.42
N PHE A 59 7.10 -6.13 10.63
CA PHE A 59 7.42 -5.29 11.77
C PHE A 59 8.28 -6.04 12.78
N LYS A 60 9.07 -5.30 13.58
CA LYS A 60 9.60 -5.84 14.84
C LYS A 60 8.41 -6.03 15.78
N ALA A 61 8.28 -7.22 16.38
CA ALA A 61 7.12 -7.55 17.20
C ALA A 61 6.90 -6.56 18.36
N ASP A 62 7.96 -6.26 19.13
CA ASP A 62 7.87 -5.34 20.27
C ASP A 62 7.43 -3.93 19.83
N TRP A 63 7.95 -3.46 18.69
CA TRP A 63 7.56 -2.18 18.13
C TRP A 63 6.09 -2.17 17.71
N LEU A 64 5.61 -3.23 17.04
CA LEU A 64 4.22 -3.36 16.61
C LEU A 64 3.27 -3.33 17.81
N TRP A 65 3.49 -4.19 18.80
CA TRP A 65 2.62 -4.30 19.96
C TRP A 65 2.62 -3.03 20.83
N GLY A 66 3.75 -2.32 20.88
CA GLY A 66 3.86 -1.02 21.55
C GLY A 66 3.17 0.14 20.83
N ASN A 67 2.81 0.00 19.56
CA ASN A 67 2.29 1.09 18.73
C ASN A 67 0.89 0.85 18.13
N ILE A 68 0.46 -0.40 17.94
CA ILE A 68 -0.81 -0.72 17.27
C ILE A 68 -2.04 -0.07 17.93
N LYS A 69 -2.04 0.09 19.25
CA LYS A 69 -3.12 0.74 20.00
C LYS A 69 -3.14 2.27 19.88
N LYS A 70 -2.11 2.87 19.29
CA LYS A 70 -1.99 4.33 19.10
C LYS A 70 -2.57 4.80 17.75
N ILE A 71 -2.96 3.86 16.89
CA ILE A 71 -3.62 4.19 15.61
C ILE A 71 -4.95 4.87 15.95
N GLY A 72 -5.19 6.03 15.34
CA GLY A 72 -6.45 6.76 15.44
C GLY A 72 -7.41 6.39 14.31
N CYS A 73 -8.63 6.94 14.37
CA CYS A 73 -9.65 6.78 13.34
C CYS A 73 -10.06 8.13 12.71
N GLU A 74 -9.16 9.12 12.75
CA GLU A 74 -9.37 10.45 12.18
C GLU A 74 -9.10 10.49 10.67
N ASN A 75 -9.73 9.56 9.95
CA ASN A 75 -9.70 9.50 8.48
C ASN A 75 -11.12 9.59 7.90
N LYS A 76 -11.22 9.59 6.57
CA LYS A 76 -12.50 9.71 5.86
C LYS A 76 -13.48 8.57 6.14
N GLN A 77 -13.00 7.38 6.48
CA GLN A 77 -13.84 6.19 6.73
C GLN A 77 -14.16 5.97 8.21
N LYS A 78 -13.49 6.69 9.13
CA LYS A 78 -13.61 6.48 10.59
C LYS A 78 -13.17 5.08 11.04
N GLU A 79 -12.16 4.53 10.38
CA GLU A 79 -11.60 3.21 10.69
C GLU A 79 -10.16 3.29 11.20
N TYR A 80 -9.64 2.22 11.80
CA TYR A 80 -8.23 2.12 12.19
C TYR A 80 -7.42 1.51 11.04
N TYR A 81 -6.68 2.33 10.30
CA TYR A 81 -5.89 1.84 9.17
C TYR A 81 -4.57 1.26 9.65
N LEU A 82 -4.33 -0.03 9.38
CA LEU A 82 -3.04 -0.66 9.66
C LEU A 82 -1.88 0.05 8.94
N GLY A 83 -2.15 0.65 7.77
CA GLY A 83 -1.20 1.46 7.02
C GLY A 83 -0.67 2.68 7.78
N ASP A 84 -1.39 3.19 8.78
CA ASP A 84 -0.95 4.33 9.59
C ASP A 84 0.26 4.01 10.46
N LEU A 85 0.53 2.71 10.73
CA LEU A 85 1.77 2.29 11.36
C LEU A 85 3.00 2.69 10.55
N ILE A 86 2.90 2.76 9.22
CA ILE A 86 4.01 3.18 8.37
C ILE A 86 4.33 4.67 8.60
N ALA A 87 3.31 5.52 8.65
CA ALA A 87 3.50 6.93 8.94
C ALA A 87 4.05 7.14 10.37
N MET A 88 3.51 6.41 11.35
CA MET A 88 3.98 6.45 12.73
C MET A 88 5.43 6.01 12.87
N ALA A 89 5.83 4.94 12.17
CA ALA A 89 7.20 4.45 12.14
C ALA A 89 8.18 5.47 11.58
N LEU A 90 7.84 6.08 10.44
CA LEU A 90 8.65 7.12 9.82
C LEU A 90 8.80 8.33 10.76
N ALA A 91 7.72 8.75 11.43
CA ALA A 91 7.75 9.82 12.42
C ALA A 91 8.61 9.50 13.66
N GLN A 92 8.74 8.23 14.02
CA GLN A 92 9.60 7.75 15.10
C GLN A 92 11.07 7.52 14.66
N GLY A 93 11.41 7.78 13.39
CA GLY A 93 12.75 7.58 12.85
C GLY A 93 13.12 6.11 12.61
N GLU A 94 12.14 5.20 12.57
CA GLU A 94 12.40 3.81 12.24
C GLU A 94 12.81 3.65 10.77
N LYS A 95 13.76 2.74 10.52
CA LYS A 95 14.17 2.41 9.14
C LYS A 95 13.10 1.57 8.46
N LEU A 96 12.55 2.10 7.36
CA LEU A 96 11.59 1.43 6.49
C LEU A 96 12.26 0.99 5.18
N ALA A 97 12.32 -0.32 4.95
CA ALA A 97 12.73 -0.89 3.67
C ALA A 97 11.49 -1.07 2.77
N ALA A 98 11.59 -0.64 1.51
CA ALA A 98 10.60 -0.93 0.48
C ALA A 98 11.10 -2.11 -0.36
N PHE A 99 10.38 -3.23 -0.31
CA PHE A 99 10.75 -4.46 -1.01
C PHE A 99 9.87 -4.66 -2.26
N PRO A 100 10.40 -4.52 -3.48
CA PRO A 100 9.59 -4.68 -4.68
C PRO A 100 9.18 -6.14 -4.86
N VAL A 101 7.90 -6.37 -5.16
CA VAL A 101 7.34 -7.68 -5.51
C VAL A 101 6.79 -7.68 -6.93
N PRO A 102 6.70 -8.84 -7.60
CA PRO A 102 5.98 -8.97 -8.86
C PRO A 102 4.54 -8.44 -8.74
N LEU A 103 4.04 -7.82 -9.80
CA LEU A 103 2.72 -7.20 -9.80
C LEU A 103 1.61 -8.25 -9.56
N GLU A 104 1.84 -9.47 -10.06
CA GLU A 104 0.98 -10.63 -9.89
C GLU A 104 0.86 -11.05 -8.41
N THR A 105 1.95 -10.96 -7.64
CA THR A 105 1.96 -11.26 -6.19
C THR A 105 1.20 -10.22 -5.38
N ALA A 106 1.09 -9.00 -5.90
CA ALA A 106 0.40 -7.88 -5.24
C ALA A 106 -1.11 -7.85 -5.47
N LEU A 107 -1.68 -8.80 -6.22
CA LEU A 107 -3.10 -8.83 -6.53
C LEU A 107 -3.95 -9.25 -5.32
N GLY A 108 -4.96 -8.43 -5.03
CA GLY A 108 -5.93 -8.65 -3.97
C GLY A 108 -7.36 -8.74 -4.49
N ILE A 109 -8.18 -9.54 -3.80
CA ILE A 109 -9.55 -9.87 -4.17
C ILE A 109 -10.51 -9.25 -3.16
N ASN A 110 -11.18 -8.18 -3.57
CA ASN A 110 -12.18 -7.50 -2.75
C ASN A 110 -13.60 -7.72 -3.28
N THR A 111 -13.75 -8.16 -4.53
CA THR A 111 -15.04 -8.39 -5.18
C THR A 111 -14.98 -9.66 -6.01
N GLN A 112 -16.15 -10.22 -6.36
CA GLN A 112 -16.21 -11.36 -7.29
C GLN A 112 -15.64 -11.01 -8.67
N GLU A 113 -15.73 -9.76 -9.10
CA GLU A 113 -15.12 -9.32 -10.35
C GLU A 113 -13.59 -9.38 -10.28
N HIS A 114 -13.00 -9.01 -9.13
CA HIS A 114 -11.55 -9.17 -8.92
C HIS A 114 -11.14 -10.63 -9.01
N LEU A 115 -11.90 -11.55 -8.38
CA LEU A 115 -11.64 -12.99 -8.44
C LEU A 115 -11.64 -13.49 -9.89
N ARG A 116 -12.73 -13.26 -10.64
CA ARG A 116 -12.86 -13.69 -12.05
C ARG A 116 -11.74 -13.15 -12.94
N ARG A 117 -11.25 -11.95 -12.62
CA ARG A 117 -10.13 -11.34 -13.36
C ARG A 117 -8.81 -12.02 -13.04
N ILE A 118 -8.54 -12.31 -11.78
CA ILE A 118 -7.30 -12.98 -11.35
C ILE A 118 -7.25 -14.42 -11.86
N GLU A 119 -8.36 -15.15 -11.86
CA GLU A 119 -8.43 -16.50 -12.42
C GLU A 119 -7.95 -16.54 -13.88
N LYS A 120 -8.33 -15.54 -14.70
CA LYS A 120 -7.85 -15.39 -16.09
C LYS A 120 -6.36 -15.06 -16.21
N VAL A 121 -5.76 -14.49 -15.16
CA VAL A 121 -4.33 -14.14 -15.12
C VAL A 121 -3.50 -15.35 -14.70
N LEU A 122 -3.97 -16.13 -13.71
CA LEU A 122 -3.27 -17.28 -13.14
C LEU A 122 -3.39 -18.57 -13.96
N THR A 123 -4.41 -18.69 -14.83
CA THR A 123 -4.62 -19.87 -15.69
C THR A 123 -3.91 -19.78 -17.05
N ARG A 124 -2.98 -18.84 -17.20
CA ARG A 124 -2.05 -18.75 -18.34
C ARG A 124 -0.79 -19.53 -18.09
#